data_AF-A0A7Y5HIW8-F1
#
_entry.id   AF-A0A7Y5HIW8-F1
#
_cell.length_a   1.000
_cell.length_b   1.000
_cell.length_c   1.000
_cell.angle_alpha   90.00
_cell.angle_beta   90.00
_cell.angle_gamma   90.00
#
_symmetry.space_group_name_H-M   'P 1'
#
loop_
_entity.id
_entity.type
_entity.pdbx_description
1 polymer ?
#
loop_
_entity_poly.entity_id
_entity_poly.type
_entity_poly.pdbx_seq_one_letter_code
_entity_poly.pdbx_strand_id
1 'polypeptide(L)' 'MIDPVALLRDLVAIPSVSGNEAAAAARAAEALRGEGLSPVVSGRNVWCAAGSGGPVLLLNAHLDTVPPTERWTRD' A
#
# COMPACT_ATOMS: atom_id res chain seq x y z
N MET A 1 4.48 -10.21 -12.24
CA MET A 1 3.36 -10.61 -11.40
C MET A 1 3.87 -10.84 -10.00
N ILE A 2 3.62 -9.85 -9.17
CA ILE A 2 4.04 -9.79 -7.79
C ILE A 2 3.41 -10.91 -6.97
N ASP A 3 4.20 -11.53 -6.09
CA ASP A 3 3.66 -12.45 -5.09
C ASP A 3 2.89 -11.63 -4.03
N PRO A 4 1.57 -11.81 -3.89
CA PRO A 4 0.77 -11.04 -2.94
C PRO A 4 1.17 -11.29 -1.48
N VAL A 5 1.68 -12.48 -1.14
CA VAL A 5 2.13 -12.79 0.22
C VAL A 5 3.47 -12.09 0.50
N ALA A 6 4.37 -12.04 -0.48
CA ALA A 6 5.62 -11.28 -0.36
C ALA A 6 5.35 -9.78 -0.20
N LEU A 7 4.47 -9.19 -1.04
CA LEU A 7 4.08 -7.79 -0.93
C LEU A 7 3.44 -7.48 0.43
N LEU A 8 2.53 -8.35 0.90
CA LEU A 8 1.90 -8.18 2.21
C LEU A 8 2.94 -8.17 3.34
N ARG A 9 3.89 -9.10 3.32
CA ARG A 9 4.98 -9.15 4.32
C ARG A 9 5.81 -7.88 4.32
N ASP A 10 6.18 -7.38 3.15
CA ASP A 10 6.94 -6.13 3.02
C ASP A 10 6.16 -4.93 3.57
N LEU A 11 4.86 -4.85 3.30
CA LEU A 11 4.01 -3.76 3.80
C LEU A 11 3.77 -3.85 5.31
N VAL A 12 3.53 -5.04 5.85
CA VAL A 12 3.36 -5.27 7.31
C VAL A 12 4.62 -4.93 8.08
N ALA A 13 5.80 -5.18 7.50
CA ALA A 13 7.08 -4.84 8.12
C ALA A 13 7.35 -3.32 8.19
N ILE A 14 6.55 -2.48 7.53
CA ILE A 14 6.66 -1.02 7.59
C ILE A 14 5.67 -0.48 8.62
N PRO A 15 6.13 0.08 9.76
CA PRO A 15 5.22 0.73 10.70
C PRO A 15 4.46 1.88 10.02
N SER A 16 3.14 1.80 10.02
CA SER A 16 2.26 2.74 9.34
C SER A 16 1.18 3.31 10.25
N VAL A 17 1.47 3.51 11.54
CA VAL A 17 0.49 4.06 12.49
C VAL A 17 -0.14 5.34 11.92
N SER A 18 -1.46 5.48 12.00
CA SER A 18 -2.20 6.61 11.43
C SER A 18 -1.48 7.93 11.68
N GLY A 19 -0.99 8.56 10.60
CA GLY A 19 0.03 9.61 10.71
C GLY A 19 1.25 9.38 9.82
N ASN A 20 1.69 8.13 9.69
CA ASN A 20 3.05 7.77 9.28
C ASN A 20 3.11 6.81 8.07
N GLU A 21 2.13 6.85 7.17
CA GLU A 21 1.98 5.87 6.08
C GLU A 21 2.90 6.15 4.88
N ALA A 22 3.69 7.22 4.89
CA ALA A 22 4.48 7.67 3.74
C ALA A 22 5.41 6.58 3.19
N ALA A 23 6.07 5.81 4.06
CA ALA A 23 6.93 4.70 3.66
C ALA A 23 6.13 3.54 3.04
N ALA A 24 4.98 3.19 3.62
CA ALA A 24 4.10 2.15 3.08
C ALA A 24 3.53 2.56 1.70
N ALA A 25 3.15 3.84 1.54
CA ALA A 25 2.68 4.38 0.26
C ALA A 25 3.78 4.35 -0.81
N ALA A 26 5.03 4.65 -0.44
CA ALA A 26 6.17 4.55 -1.34
C ALA A 26 6.44 3.09 -1.77
N ARG A 27 6.41 2.14 -0.83
CA ARG A 27 6.60 0.70 -1.13
C ARG A 27 5.50 0.15 -2.02
N ALA A 28 4.24 0.55 -1.79
CA ALA A 28 3.11 0.18 -2.65
C ALA A 28 3.26 0.77 -4.06
N ALA A 29 3.72 2.03 -4.19
CA ALA A 29 4.00 2.63 -5.49
C ALA A 29 5.15 1.91 -6.23
N GLU A 30 6.18 1.46 -5.52
CA GLU A 30 7.24 0.64 -6.10
C GLU A 30 6.72 -0.71 -6.62
N ALA A 31 5.88 -1.39 -5.84
CA ALA A 31 5.22 -2.64 -6.25
C ALA A 31 4.40 -2.45 -7.54
N LEU A 32 3.59 -1.39 -7.61
CA LEU A 32 2.79 -1.06 -8.79
C LEU A 32 3.66 -0.75 -10.02
N ARG A 33 4.78 0.00 -9.83
CA ARG A 33 5.76 0.24 -10.90
C ARG A 33 6.39 -1.06 -11.41
N GLY A 34 6.68 -2.01 -10.53
CA GLY A 34 7.21 -3.33 -10.89
C GLY A 34 6.26 -4.14 -11.79
N GLU A 35 4.96 -3.88 -11.69
CA GLU A 35 3.92 -4.48 -12.56
C GLU A 35 3.65 -3.65 -13.83
N GLY A 36 4.47 -2.63 -14.11
CA GLY A 36 4.34 -1.78 -15.30
C GLY A 36 3.24 -0.72 -15.22
N LEU A 37 2.73 -0.43 -14.02
CA LEU A 37 1.74 0.63 -13.79
C LEU A 37 2.44 1.96 -13.46
N SER A 38 1.67 3.05 -13.58
CA SER A 38 2.13 4.42 -13.30
C SER A 38 1.44 5.01 -12.06
N PRO A 39 1.85 4.63 -10.84
CA PRO A 39 1.24 5.11 -9.62
C PRO A 39 1.63 6.56 -9.29
N VAL A 40 0.67 7.29 -8.74
CA VAL A 40 0.82 8.65 -8.23
C VAL A 40 0.77 8.60 -6.72
N VAL A 41 1.79 9.16 -6.07
CA VAL A 41 1.80 9.39 -4.61
C VAL A 41 1.35 10.82 -4.36
N SER A 42 0.35 11.00 -3.50
CA SER A 42 -0.16 12.32 -3.10
C SER A 42 -0.32 12.36 -1.58
N GLY A 43 0.60 13.06 -0.91
CA GLY A 43 0.74 12.99 0.54
C GLY A 43 1.04 11.56 0.98
N ARG A 44 0.09 10.95 1.71
CA ARG A 44 0.20 9.59 2.26
C ARG A 44 -0.73 8.59 1.54
N ASN A 45 -1.24 8.98 0.38
CA ASN A 45 -2.04 8.14 -0.50
C ASN A 45 -1.24 7.72 -1.73
N VAL A 46 -1.57 6.56 -2.28
CA VAL A 46 -1.08 6.06 -3.56
C VAL A 46 -2.27 5.58 -4.39
N TRP A 47 -2.28 5.89 -5.67
CA TRP A 47 -3.29 5.40 -6.60
C TRP A 47 -2.69 5.21 -7.99
N CYS A 48 -3.28 4.32 -8.77
CA CYS A 48 -2.98 4.14 -10.19
C CYS A 48 -4.26 3.78 -10.94
N ALA A 49 -4.28 4.00 -12.25
CA ALA A 49 -5.34 3.53 -13.13
C ALA A 49 -4.75 2.49 -14.11
N ALA A 50 -5.57 1.51 -14.48
CA ALA A 50 -5.26 0.51 -15.50
C ALA A 50 -6.45 0.34 -16.45
N GLY A 51 -6.17 0.11 -17.72
CA GLY A 51 -7.20 0.02 -18.77
C GLY A 51 -7.66 1.38 -19.31
N SER A 52 -8.60 1.36 -20.25
CA SER A 52 -9.13 2.55 -20.92
C SER A 52 -10.61 2.35 -21.30
N GLY A 53 -11.44 3.39 -21.11
CA GLY A 53 -12.86 3.38 -21.50
C GLY A 53 -13.78 2.61 -20.55
N GLY A 54 -15.09 2.84 -20.67
CA GLY A 54 -16.13 2.16 -19.90
C GLY A 54 -16.38 2.72 -18.48
N PRO A 55 -17.25 2.07 -17.69
CA PRO A 55 -17.48 2.44 -16.29
C PRO A 55 -16.21 2.18 -15.46
N VAL A 56 -15.87 3.13 -14.59
CA VAL A 56 -14.66 3.08 -13.76
C VAL A 56 -14.96 2.37 -12.44
N LEU A 57 -14.20 1.31 -12.13
CA LEU A 57 -14.21 0.67 -10.82
C LEU A 57 -13.05 1.21 -9.97
N LEU A 58 -13.36 1.75 -8.78
CA LEU A 58 -12.36 2.15 -7.80
C LEU A 58 -12.22 1.08 -6.72
N LEU A 59 -11.02 0.50 -6.61
CA LEU A 59 -10.63 -0.30 -5.46
C LEU A 59 -10.00 0.62 -4.43
N ASN A 60 -10.60 0.72 -3.24
CA ASN A 60 -10.15 1.62 -2.18
C ASN A 60 -9.88 0.85 -0.88
N ALA A 61 -8.72 1.08 -0.29
CA ALA A 61 -8.28 0.52 0.98
C ALA A 61 -7.41 1.55 1.71
N HIS A 62 -6.95 1.23 2.92
CA HIS A 62 -6.08 2.10 3.71
C HIS A 62 -4.75 1.40 4.04
N LEU A 63 -3.71 2.20 4.25
CA LEU A 63 -2.36 1.73 4.59
C LEU A 63 -2.08 1.83 6.09
N ASP A 64 -2.84 2.64 6.80
CA ASP A 64 -2.58 2.94 8.19
C ASP A 64 -2.96 1.79 9.11
N THR A 65 -2.24 1.71 10.21
CA THR A 65 -2.50 0.77 11.30
C THR A 65 -2.80 1.53 12.59
N VAL A 66 -3.50 0.87 13.51
CA VAL A 66 -3.60 1.37 14.88
C VAL A 66 -2.34 0.98 15.66
N PRO A 67 -1.97 1.71 16.73
CA PRO A 67 -0.83 1.33 17.57
C PRO A 67 -0.96 -0.11 18.11
N PRO A 68 0.16 -0.85 18.21
CA PRO A 68 0.15 -2.15 18.84
C PRO A 68 -0.17 -2.03 20.33
N THR A 69 -0.60 -3.13 20.92
CA THR A 69 -0.83 -3.23 22.37
C THR A 69 0.30 -4.02 23.04
N GLU A 70 0.47 -3.88 24.35
CA GLU A 70 1.46 -4.63 25.12
C GLU A 70 1.22 -6.15 25.13
N ARG A 71 0.07 -6.62 24.63
CA ARG A 71 -0.27 -8.06 24.56
C ARG A 71 0.31 -8.78 23.34
N TRP A 72 0.86 -8.05 22.38
CA TRP A 72 1.52 -8.66 21.22
C TRP A 72 2.78 -9.39 21.68
N THR A 73 2.92 -10.65 21.27
CA THR A 73 4.05 -11.51 21.65
C THR A 73 5.10 -11.63 20.55
N ARG A 74 4.88 -10.96 19.42
CA ARG A 74 5.71 -10.95 18.23
C ARG A 74 5.59 -9.59 17.57
N ASP A 75 6.70 -9.15 16.99
CA ASP A 75 6.75 -8.05 16.04
C ASP A 75 6.12 -8.47 14.70
#